data_AF-A0A060C0J8-F1
#
_entry.id   AF-A0A060C0J8-F1
#
_cell.length_a   1.000
_cell.length_b   1.000
_cell.length_c   1.000
_cell.angle_alpha   90.00
_cell.angle_beta   90.00
_cell.angle_gamma   90.00
#
_symmetry.space_group_name_H-M   'P 1'
#
loop_
_entity.id
_entity.type
_entity.pdbx_description
1 polymer ?
#
loop_
_entity_poly.entity_id
_entity_poly.type
_entity_poly.pdbx_seq_one_letter_code
_entity_poly.pdbx_strand_id
1 'polypeptide(L)'
;ALDAAAMAAGVVLDRPGEVAAPVPERTKRILAELLGPAPPVPAVPFRPAFVPDWLNDTRSFGVALQLYQLRSPRNLGIGDLGDLEALIPPFAAAGADFIGLNPLHALFTADPDRASPFSPSD
;
A
#
# COMPACT_ATOMS: atom_id res chain seq x y z
N ALA A 1 -24.43 14.58 2.09
CA ALA A 1 -24.51 13.59 3.18
C ALA A 1 -23.17 12.91 3.40
N LEU A 2 -22.56 12.28 2.38
CA LEU A 2 -21.22 11.68 2.49
C LEU A 2 -20.10 12.71 2.71
N ASP A 3 -20.12 13.83 1.98
CA ASP A 3 -19.08 14.87 2.13
C ASP A 3 -19.04 15.44 3.55
N ALA A 4 -20.22 15.60 4.17
CA ALA A 4 -20.34 16.04 5.56
C ALA A 4 -19.79 15.00 6.56
N ALA A 5 -19.98 13.70 6.29
CA ALA A 5 -19.43 12.64 7.12
C ALA A 5 -17.90 12.53 6.98
N ALA A 6 -17.36 12.72 5.78
CA ALA A 6 -15.92 12.72 5.52
C ALA A 6 -15.22 13.92 6.18
N MET A 7 -15.82 15.12 6.10
CA MET A 7 -15.32 16.30 6.80
C MET A 7 -15.38 16.14 8.32
N ALA A 8 -16.45 15.54 8.87
CA ALA A 8 -16.55 15.24 10.30
C ALA A 8 -15.48 14.25 10.78
N ALA A 9 -14.95 13.40 9.88
CA ALA A 9 -13.84 12.50 10.15
C ALA A 9 -12.46 13.14 9.92
N GLY A 10 -12.38 14.45 9.68
CA GLY A 10 -11.13 15.19 9.50
C GLY A 10 -10.50 15.04 8.12
N VAL A 11 -11.23 14.49 7.14
CA VAL A 11 -10.75 14.41 5.75
C VAL A 11 -10.91 15.77 5.10
N VAL A 12 -9.77 16.39 4.76
CA VAL A 12 -9.74 17.61 3.96
C VAL A 12 -9.97 17.23 2.50
N LEU A 13 -11.16 17.57 1.98
CA LEU A 13 -11.54 17.27 0.60
C LEU A 13 -10.97 18.27 -0.41
N ASP A 14 -10.42 19.39 0.07
CA ASP A 14 -9.80 20.42 -0.74
C ASP A 14 -8.28 20.19 -0.87
N ARG A 15 -7.76 20.34 -2.09
CA ARG A 15 -6.31 20.36 -2.33
C ARG A 15 -5.74 21.73 -1.95
N PRO A 16 -4.60 21.81 -1.22
CA PRO A 16 -4.02 23.10 -0.85
C PRO A 16 -3.64 23.93 -2.08
N GLY A 17 -4.16 25.16 -2.18
CA GLY A 17 -3.76 26.15 -3.19
C GLY A 17 -4.60 26.20 -4.48
N GLU A 18 -5.53 25.27 -4.68
CA GLU A 18 -6.49 25.33 -5.79
C GLU A 18 -7.92 25.37 -5.24
N VAL A 19 -8.65 26.44 -5.51
CA VAL A 19 -10.12 26.39 -5.36
C VAL A 19 -10.62 25.50 -6.48
N ALA A 20 -10.98 24.27 -6.16
CA ALA A 20 -11.59 23.37 -7.13
C ALA A 20 -12.82 24.06 -7.72
N ALA A 21 -12.77 24.41 -9.00
CA ALA A 21 -13.91 24.98 -9.69
C ALA A 21 -15.07 23.96 -9.57
N PRO A 22 -16.26 24.38 -9.10
CA PRO A 22 -17.36 23.45 -8.90
C PRO A 22 -17.69 22.80 -10.24
N VAL A 23 -17.67 21.46 -10.28
CA VAL A 23 -18.00 20.71 -11.50
C VAL A 23 -19.42 21.08 -11.92
N PRO A 24 -19.64 21.62 -13.13
CA PRO A 24 -20.96 22.00 -13.58
C PRO A 24 -21.93 20.82 -13.58
N GLU A 25 -23.18 21.07 -13.24
CA GLU A 25 -24.21 20.02 -13.14
C GLU A 25 -24.44 19.26 -14.45
N ARG A 26 -24.18 19.94 -15.58
CA ARG A 26 -24.18 19.31 -16.91
C ARG A 26 -23.08 18.25 -17.05
N THR A 27 -21.88 18.53 -16.55
CA THR A 27 -20.75 17.59 -16.62
C THR A 27 -21.02 16.37 -15.75
N LYS A 28 -21.55 16.55 -14.55
CA LYS A 28 -21.94 15.43 -13.67
C LYS A 28 -22.98 14.52 -14.32
N ARG A 29 -23.99 15.09 -15.00
CA ARG A 29 -25.01 14.31 -15.72
C ARG A 29 -24.42 13.49 -16.87
N ILE A 30 -23.57 14.09 -17.69
CA ILE A 30 -22.89 13.37 -18.79
C ILE A 30 -22.04 12.22 -18.23
N LEU A 31 -21.31 12.46 -17.14
CA LEU A 31 -20.52 11.42 -16.49
C LEU A 31 -21.39 10.30 -15.92
N ALA A 32 -22.52 10.62 -15.29
CA ALA A 32 -23.45 9.63 -14.77
C ALA A 32 -24.09 8.78 -15.89
N GLU A 33 -24.44 9.39 -17.02
CA GLU A 33 -24.94 8.69 -18.21
C GLU A 33 -23.87 7.77 -18.82
N LEU A 34 -22.62 8.24 -18.89
CA LEU A 34 -21.50 7.46 -19.44
C LEU A 34 -21.10 6.28 -18.54
N LEU A 35 -21.10 6.49 -17.21
CA LEU A 35 -20.70 5.47 -16.24
C LEU A 35 -21.81 4.44 -16.00
N GLY A 36 -23.07 4.81 -16.25
CA GLY A 36 -24.21 3.95 -15.99
C GLY A 36 -24.48 3.74 -14.49
N PRO A 37 -25.45 2.86 -14.15
CA PRO A 37 -25.73 2.54 -12.75
C PRO A 37 -24.53 1.84 -12.12
N ALA A 38 -24.18 2.25 -10.89
CA ALA A 38 -23.17 1.54 -10.12
C ALA A 38 -23.59 0.07 -9.97
N PRO A 39 -22.65 -0.89 -10.13
CA PRO A 39 -22.96 -2.29 -9.88
C PRO A 39 -23.42 -2.45 -8.42
N PRO A 40 -24.36 -3.37 -8.14
CA PRO A 40 -24.77 -3.65 -6.78
C PRO A 40 -23.54 -4.07 -5.98
N VAL A 41 -23.23 -3.31 -4.93
CA VAL A 41 -22.19 -3.70 -3.97
C VAL A 41 -22.70 -4.96 -3.28
N PRO A 42 -22.00 -6.10 -3.36
CA PRO A 42 -22.43 -7.29 -2.64
C PRO A 42 -22.55 -6.94 -1.15
N ALA A 43 -23.63 -7.40 -0.51
CA ALA A 43 -23.83 -7.26 0.93
C ALA A 43 -22.85 -8.17 1.66
N VAL A 44 -21.57 -7.78 1.68
CA VAL A 44 -20.53 -8.47 2.43
C VAL A 44 -20.62 -7.91 3.86
N PRO A 45 -20.83 -8.76 4.88
CA PRO A 45 -20.81 -8.29 6.26
C PRO A 45 -19.45 -7.66 6.52
N PHE A 46 -19.45 -6.42 7.01
CA PHE A 46 -18.22 -5.75 7.39
C PHE A 46 -17.55 -6.58 8.50
N ARG A 47 -16.36 -7.08 8.20
CA ARG A 47 -15.46 -7.68 9.18
C ARG A 47 -14.21 -6.81 9.18
N PRO A 48 -13.81 -6.24 10.33
CA PRO A 48 -12.55 -5.52 10.39
C PRO A 48 -11.41 -6.47 10.01
N ALA A 49 -10.39 -5.94 9.34
CA ALA A 49 -9.15 -6.67 9.15
C ALA A 49 -8.53 -7.03 10.50
N PHE A 50 -7.76 -8.10 10.53
CA PHE A 50 -7.02 -8.47 11.74
C PHE A 50 -6.03 -7.36 12.13
N VAL A 51 -6.04 -7.01 13.42
CA VAL A 51 -5.05 -6.13 14.05
C VAL A 51 -4.59 -6.86 15.33
N PRO A 52 -3.29 -7.08 15.52
CA PRO A 52 -2.77 -7.64 16.76
C PRO A 52 -3.21 -6.85 18.00
N ASP A 53 -3.68 -7.53 19.05
CA ASP A 53 -4.27 -6.88 20.23
C ASP A 53 -3.32 -5.87 20.92
N TRP A 54 -2.01 -6.13 20.88
CA TRP A 54 -1.01 -5.27 21.50
C TRP A 54 -0.92 -3.88 20.86
N LEU A 55 -1.33 -3.72 19.60
CA LEU A 55 -1.35 -2.42 18.91
C LEU A 55 -2.49 -1.50 19.36
N ASN A 56 -3.46 -2.00 20.13
CA ASN A 56 -4.53 -1.17 20.66
C ASN A 56 -4.00 -0.15 21.69
N ASP A 57 -2.98 -0.55 22.46
CA ASP A 57 -2.46 0.22 23.59
C ASP A 57 -1.03 0.73 23.37
N THR A 58 -0.37 0.34 22.28
CA THR A 58 1.02 0.71 22.01
C THR A 58 1.19 1.46 20.68
N ARG A 59 2.44 1.82 20.40
CA ARG A 59 2.89 2.26 19.08
C ARG A 59 3.88 1.23 18.57
N SER A 60 3.88 1.03 17.27
CA SER A 60 4.83 0.17 16.58
C SER A 60 5.63 0.98 15.58
N PHE A 61 6.85 0.54 15.33
CA PHE A 61 7.63 0.97 14.19
C PHE A 61 8.27 -0.24 13.51
N GLY A 62 8.65 -0.05 12.26
CA GLY A 62 9.33 -1.06 11.48
C GLY A 62 10.26 -0.43 10.46
N VAL A 63 11.02 -1.27 9.76
CA VAL A 63 11.95 -0.85 8.71
C VAL A 63 11.39 -1.26 7.37
N ALA A 64 11.24 -0.31 6.43
CA ALA A 64 10.91 -0.62 5.05
C ALA A 64 12.19 -0.69 4.21
N LEU A 65 12.37 -1.77 3.45
CA LEU A 65 13.52 -1.95 2.56
C LEU A 65 13.12 -2.56 1.22
N GLN A 66 13.97 -2.33 0.23
CA GLN A 66 13.89 -2.94 -1.09
C GLN A 66 14.88 -4.11 -1.08
N LEU A 67 14.38 -5.35 -1.01
CA LEU A 67 15.18 -6.55 -0.76
C LEU A 67 16.32 -6.68 -1.79
N TYR A 68 16.01 -6.45 -3.06
CA TYR A 68 16.98 -6.54 -4.15
C TYR A 68 18.15 -5.53 -4.03
N GLN A 69 18.00 -4.46 -3.24
CA GLN A 69 19.04 -3.46 -3.01
C GLN A 69 20.04 -3.85 -1.91
N LEU A 70 19.75 -4.89 -1.11
CA LEU A 70 20.68 -5.30 -0.06
C LEU A 70 22.01 -5.80 -0.65
N ARG A 71 23.08 -5.54 0.09
CA ARG A 71 24.45 -5.94 -0.23
C ARG A 71 25.04 -6.62 0.98
N SER A 72 25.63 -7.79 0.77
CA SER A 72 26.36 -8.53 1.78
C SER A 72 27.58 -9.21 1.14
N PRO A 73 28.60 -9.58 1.93
CA PRO A 73 29.74 -10.36 1.41
C PRO A 73 29.36 -11.74 0.86
N ARG A 74 28.12 -12.21 1.12
CA ARG A 74 27.62 -13.53 0.75
C ARG A 74 26.79 -13.51 -0.54
N ASN A 75 26.08 -12.41 -0.81
CA ASN A 75 25.15 -12.36 -1.92
C ASN A 75 25.84 -12.09 -3.26
N LEU A 76 25.15 -12.43 -4.35
CA LEU A 76 25.70 -12.37 -5.71
C LEU A 76 25.41 -11.02 -6.40
N GLY A 77 25.44 -9.92 -5.64
CA GLY A 77 25.14 -8.59 -6.15
C GLY A 77 23.64 -8.24 -6.20
N ILE A 78 22.81 -9.03 -5.52
CA ILE A 78 21.38 -8.78 -5.27
C ILE A 78 21.02 -9.37 -3.91
N GLY A 79 20.21 -8.66 -3.13
CA GLY A 79 19.78 -9.16 -1.82
C GLY A 79 18.82 -10.34 -1.93
N ASP A 80 18.99 -11.32 -1.04
CA ASP A 80 18.17 -12.53 -0.97
C ASP A 80 17.54 -12.73 0.42
N LEU A 81 16.73 -13.78 0.58
CA LEU A 81 16.05 -14.07 1.85
C LEU A 81 17.01 -14.39 3.00
N GLY A 82 18.21 -14.89 2.70
CA GLY A 82 19.22 -15.10 3.72
C GLY A 82 19.79 -13.78 4.24
N ASP A 83 19.87 -12.74 3.40
CA ASP A 83 20.25 -11.40 3.85
C ASP A 83 19.15 -10.77 4.71
N LEU A 84 17.88 -10.99 4.33
CA LEU A 84 16.74 -10.59 5.16
C LEU A 84 16.80 -11.26 6.54
N GLU A 85 17.03 -12.57 6.59
CA GLU A 85 17.15 -13.33 7.84
C GLU A 85 18.23 -12.74 8.76
N ALA A 86 19.39 -12.39 8.19
CA ALA A 86 20.50 -11.80 8.95
C ALA A 86 20.16 -10.41 9.54
N LEU A 87 19.20 -9.68 8.96
CA LEU A 87 18.76 -8.37 9.44
C LEU A 87 17.68 -8.43 10.53
N ILE A 88 16.98 -9.56 10.67
CA ILE A 88 15.91 -9.70 11.67
C ILE A 88 16.45 -9.49 13.10
N PRO A 89 17.51 -10.19 13.57
CA PRO A 89 17.98 -10.03 14.94
C PRO A 89 18.40 -8.60 15.32
N PRO A 90 19.23 -7.87 14.53
CA PRO A 90 19.62 -6.51 14.90
C PRO A 90 18.45 -5.51 14.86
N PHE A 91 17.50 -5.65 13.93
CA PHE A 91 16.31 -4.78 13.91
C PHE A 91 15.36 -5.06 15.07
N ALA A 92 15.14 -6.32 15.40
CA ALA A 92 14.37 -6.70 16.60
C ALA A 92 15.05 -6.18 17.88
N ALA A 93 16.38 -6.28 17.98
CA ALA A 93 17.14 -5.72 19.11
C ALA A 93 17.04 -4.18 19.21
N ALA A 94 16.84 -3.50 18.07
CA ALA A 94 16.56 -2.06 18.02
C ALA A 94 15.09 -1.70 18.32
N GLY A 95 14.21 -2.70 18.49
CA GLY A 95 12.80 -2.54 18.81
C GLY A 95 11.85 -2.52 17.61
N ALA A 96 12.32 -2.85 16.40
CA ALA A 96 11.45 -2.91 15.22
C ALA A 96 10.52 -4.13 15.28
N ASP A 97 9.22 -3.91 15.09
CA ASP A 97 8.21 -4.98 15.15
C ASP A 97 8.01 -5.69 13.80
N PHE A 98 8.39 -5.04 12.70
CA PHE A 98 8.23 -5.58 11.35
C PHE A 98 9.29 -5.05 10.37
N ILE A 99 9.46 -5.81 9.28
CA ILE A 99 10.21 -5.39 8.10
C ILE A 99 9.24 -5.34 6.91
N GLY A 100 9.06 -4.16 6.33
CA GLY A 100 8.31 -3.98 5.09
C GLY A 100 9.19 -4.27 3.88
N LEU A 101 8.67 -5.04 2.92
CA LEU A 101 9.39 -5.43 1.71
C LEU A 101 8.68 -4.89 0.46
N ASN A 102 9.45 -4.79 -0.63
CA ASN A 102 8.86 -4.76 -1.96
C ASN A 102 8.13 -6.09 -2.27
N PRO A 103 7.19 -6.11 -3.23
CA PRO A 103 6.55 -7.35 -3.65
C PRO A 103 7.58 -8.39 -4.09
N LEU A 104 7.35 -9.65 -3.69
CA LEU A 104 8.23 -10.80 -3.97
C LEU A 104 7.57 -11.80 -4.95
N HIS A 105 6.65 -11.31 -5.78
CA HIS A 105 5.96 -12.10 -6.80
C HIS A 105 6.92 -12.71 -7.82
N ALA A 106 6.44 -13.74 -8.53
CA ALA A 106 7.21 -14.35 -9.61
C ALA A 106 7.37 -13.37 -10.78
N LEU A 107 8.62 -13.09 -11.14
CA LEU A 107 8.97 -12.27 -12.32
C LEU A 107 9.31 -13.17 -13.53
N PHE A 108 10.03 -12.62 -14.51
CA PHE A 108 10.35 -13.27 -15.78
C PHE A 108 11.78 -13.79 -15.79
N THR A 109 11.99 -15.09 -15.54
CA THR A 109 13.33 -15.70 -15.58
C THR A 109 13.97 -15.66 -16.97
N ALA A 110 13.16 -15.61 -18.03
CA ALA A 110 13.62 -15.50 -19.41
C ALA A 110 13.90 -14.05 -19.87
N ASP A 111 13.52 -13.04 -19.08
CA ASP A 111 13.67 -11.62 -19.40
C ASP A 111 13.98 -10.81 -18.13
N PRO A 112 15.24 -10.86 -17.64
CA PRO A 112 15.63 -10.29 -16.35
C PRO A 112 15.56 -8.75 -16.30
N ASP A 113 15.54 -8.08 -17.45
CA ASP A 113 15.40 -6.62 -17.51
C ASP A 113 13.99 -6.17 -17.10
N ARG A 114 13.00 -7.08 -17.15
CA ARG A 114 11.66 -6.88 -16.57
C ARG A 114 11.67 -7.08 -15.05
N ALA A 115 12.47 -6.27 -14.38
CA ALA A 115 12.74 -6.37 -12.94
C ALA A 115 11.79 -5.59 -12.03
N SER A 116 10.74 -4.96 -12.57
CA SER A 116 9.78 -4.19 -11.77
C SER A 116 8.99 -5.10 -10.83
N PRO A 117 9.07 -4.92 -9.49
CA PRO A 117 8.26 -5.71 -8.54
C PRO A 117 6.75 -5.51 -8.69
N PHE A 118 6.32 -4.47 -9.42
CA PHE A 118 4.92 -4.11 -9.63
C PHE A 118 4.38 -4.56 -11.00
N SER A 119 5.15 -5.36 -11.74
CA SER A 119 4.70 -5.92 -13.02
C SER A 119 5.03 -7.42 -13.09
N PRO A 120 4.42 -8.23 -12.21
CA PRO A 120 4.75 -9.66 -12.08
C PRO A 120 4.16 -10.50 -13.22
N SER A 121 4.45 -11.80 -13.18
CA SER A 121 3.97 -12.79 -14.17
C SER A 121 2.74 -13.59 -13.72
N ASP A 122 2.39 -13.56 -12.44
CA ASP A 122 1.23 -14.23 -11.82
C ASP A 122 0.00 -13.31 -11.66
#